data_AF-A0A0C1IK24-F1
#
_entry.id   AF-A0A0C1IK24-F1
#
_cell.length_a   1.000
_cell.length_b   1.000
_cell.length_c   1.000
_cell.angle_alpha   90.00
_cell.angle_beta   90.00
_cell.angle_gamma   90.00
#
_symmetry.space_group_name_H-M   'P 1'
#
loop_
_entity.id
_entity.type
_entity.pdbx_description
1 polymer ?
#
loop_
_entity_poly.entity_id
_entity_poly.type
_entity_poly.pdbx_seq_one_letter_code
_entity_poly.pdbx_strand_id
1 'polypeptide(L)'
;MRKSVDLSELTHALIKFIEANSQIQKLAVILKNMKNINWANSIVTAFISIAVTVIGGLVLFYFQNKEPKLTYTSEKIIPFESQTEKLTIYQIVIENKGSSVAEDVSCKVSIEPALIKEYRVNYETPIATTDSLLKQEIDIKINSLNPKENLRVSILATTINTFPEEPIVKLRAKGINGEKQESKKLEEKKDSDLLRLLQLLVLASAMASTLTLIIRRRFSDGNKHKDNQNQVIAYLCGIHGLSEEVDRFLSLSKDTSYWAEMDRLTSLAIASNEFVRVQKTIDVITDLLEYADMAQSSKGIGYYNIGRLEKFLKNDTASETELKKAEKLIPKLLKTRLKLDPLFK
;
A
#
# COMPACT_ATOMS: atom_id res chain seq x y z
N MET A 1 3.60 -36.40 -82.29
CA MET A 1 4.75 -36.21 -81.36
C MET A 1 4.20 -35.99 -79.95
N ARG A 2 4.24 -37.01 -79.08
CA ARG A 2 3.94 -36.83 -77.64
C ARG A 2 5.22 -36.34 -76.97
N LYS A 3 5.24 -35.09 -76.49
CA LYS A 3 6.31 -34.60 -75.62
C LYS A 3 6.30 -35.46 -74.35
N SER A 4 7.36 -36.24 -74.12
CA SER A 4 7.60 -36.91 -72.86
C SER A 4 7.75 -35.82 -71.80
N VAL A 5 6.80 -35.73 -70.87
CA VAL A 5 6.91 -34.85 -69.72
C VAL A 5 8.02 -35.39 -68.85
N ASP A 6 9.03 -34.57 -68.60
CA ASP A 6 10.19 -34.92 -67.80
C ASP A 6 9.74 -35.08 -66.34
N LEU A 7 9.84 -36.31 -65.83
CA LEU A 7 9.42 -36.67 -64.49
C LEU A 7 10.20 -35.87 -63.43
N SER A 8 11.40 -35.41 -63.77
CA SER A 8 12.24 -34.60 -62.87
C SER A 8 11.63 -33.21 -62.59
N GLU A 9 11.06 -32.55 -63.59
CA GLU A 9 10.38 -31.25 -63.42
C GLU A 9 9.15 -31.37 -62.51
N LEU A 10 8.38 -32.45 -62.66
CA LEU A 10 7.23 -32.73 -61.81
C LEU A 10 7.63 -32.96 -60.35
N THR A 11 8.71 -33.70 -60.10
CA THR A 11 9.19 -33.92 -58.73
C THR A 11 9.69 -32.63 -58.07
N HIS A 12 10.38 -31.76 -58.82
CA HIS A 12 10.87 -30.50 -58.28
C HIS A 12 9.73 -29.51 -57.99
N ALA A 13 8.69 -29.47 -58.83
CA ALA A 13 7.49 -28.67 -58.59
C ALA A 13 6.72 -29.14 -57.35
N LEU A 14 6.62 -30.45 -57.14
CA LEU A 14 5.98 -31.04 -55.95
C LEU A 14 6.71 -30.69 -54.65
N ILE A 15 8.05 -30.74 -54.65
CA ILE A 15 8.85 -30.39 -53.47
C ILE A 15 8.65 -28.91 -53.09
N LYS A 16 8.71 -28.00 -54.07
CA LYS A 16 8.46 -26.55 -53.84
C LYS A 16 7.04 -26.28 -53.32
N PHE A 17 6.05 -27.03 -53.80
CA PHE A 17 4.67 -26.90 -53.33
C PHE A 17 4.53 -27.33 -51.86
N ILE A 18 5.18 -28.43 -51.47
CA ILE A 18 5.17 -28.92 -50.08
C ILE A 18 5.86 -27.93 -49.14
N GLU A 19 7.01 -27.37 -49.54
CA GLU A 19 7.73 -26.35 -48.75
C GLU A 19 6.91 -25.07 -48.58
N ALA A 20 6.26 -24.58 -49.64
CA ALA A 20 5.39 -23.42 -49.58
C ALA A 20 4.21 -23.64 -48.61
N ASN A 21 3.60 -24.83 -48.65
CA ASN A 21 2.47 -25.15 -47.77
C ASN A 21 2.90 -25.26 -46.29
N SER A 22 4.10 -25.78 -46.04
CA SER A 22 4.71 -25.82 -44.69
C SER A 22 4.95 -24.41 -44.12
N GLN A 23 5.42 -23.48 -44.95
CA GLN A 23 5.61 -22.07 -44.54
C GLN A 23 4.27 -21.38 -44.25
N ILE A 24 3.24 -21.64 -45.05
CA ILE A 24 1.89 -21.10 -44.84
C ILE A 24 1.31 -21.61 -43.50
N GLN A 25 1.50 -22.88 -43.16
CA GLN A 25 1.05 -23.42 -41.88
C GLN A 25 1.79 -22.79 -40.68
N LYS A 26 3.11 -22.58 -40.79
CA LYS A 26 3.89 -21.88 -39.74
C LYS A 26 3.39 -20.45 -39.54
N LEU A 27 3.14 -19.70 -40.62
CA LEU A 27 2.60 -18.34 -40.55
C LEU A 27 1.20 -18.31 -39.95
N ALA A 28 0.34 -19.29 -40.28
CA ALA A 28 -1.00 -19.41 -39.71
C ALA A 28 -0.96 -19.69 -38.19
N VAL A 29 -0.02 -20.51 -37.70
CA VAL A 29 0.19 -20.75 -36.26
C VAL A 29 0.67 -19.48 -35.56
N ILE A 30 1.60 -18.73 -36.15
CA ILE A 30 2.09 -17.46 -35.58
C ILE A 30 0.96 -16.42 -35.52
N LEU A 31 0.16 -16.28 -36.59
CA LEU A 31 -1.00 -15.39 -36.63
C LEU A 31 -2.10 -15.79 -35.63
N LYS A 32 -2.36 -17.11 -35.48
CA LYS A 32 -3.31 -17.63 -34.49
C LYS A 32 -2.84 -17.35 -33.06
N ASN A 33 -1.54 -17.43 -32.79
CA ASN A 33 -0.96 -17.08 -31.50
C ASN A 33 -0.97 -15.57 -31.23
N MET A 34 -0.82 -14.71 -32.25
CA MET A 34 -0.93 -13.25 -32.08
C MET A 34 -2.36 -12.79 -31.78
N LYS A 35 -3.39 -13.53 -32.22
CA LYS A 35 -4.80 -13.19 -31.95
C LYS A 35 -5.24 -13.44 -30.49
N ASN A 36 -4.44 -14.17 -29.71
CA ASN A 36 -4.70 -14.46 -28.30
C ASN A 36 -3.91 -13.57 -27.31
N ILE A 37 -3.24 -12.53 -27.79
CA ILE A 37 -2.60 -11.56 -26.89
C ILE A 37 -3.72 -10.72 -26.25
N ASN A 38 -3.95 -10.94 -24.96
CA ASN A 38 -4.83 -10.10 -24.14
C ASN A 38 -4.22 -8.69 -24.01
N TRP A 39 -4.40 -7.87 -25.06
CA TRP A 39 -3.92 -6.49 -25.15
C TRP A 39 -4.33 -5.64 -23.94
N ALA A 40 -5.50 -5.93 -23.36
CA ALA A 40 -5.95 -5.31 -22.12
C ALA A 40 -4.96 -5.54 -20.96
N ASN A 41 -4.42 -6.74 -20.81
CA ASN A 41 -3.45 -7.06 -19.77
C ASN A 41 -2.12 -6.33 -20.02
N SER A 42 -1.66 -6.28 -21.27
CA SER A 42 -0.42 -5.57 -21.62
C SER A 42 -0.50 -4.08 -21.30
N ILE A 43 -1.64 -3.43 -21.60
CA ILE A 43 -1.86 -2.01 -21.29
C ILE A 43 -1.90 -1.78 -19.77
N VAL A 44 -2.60 -2.65 -19.03
CA VAL A 44 -2.67 -2.57 -17.56
C VAL A 44 -1.28 -2.72 -16.93
N THR A 45 -0.48 -3.68 -17.40
CA THR A 45 0.89 -3.88 -16.89
C THR A 45 1.80 -2.70 -17.18
N ALA A 46 1.66 -2.06 -18.35
CA ALA A 46 2.44 -0.87 -18.70
C ALA A 46 2.10 0.31 -17.77
N PHE A 47 0.80 0.53 -17.49
CA PHE A 47 0.36 1.59 -16.61
C PHE A 47 0.85 1.39 -15.16
N ILE A 48 0.76 0.16 -14.65
CA ILE A 48 1.28 -0.17 -13.31
C ILE A 48 2.78 0.09 -13.24
N SER A 49 3.54 -0.31 -14.26
CA SER A 49 5.00 -0.11 -14.30
C SER A 49 5.38 1.36 -14.26
N ILE A 50 4.67 2.21 -15.01
CA ILE A 50 4.87 3.67 -14.98
C ILE A 50 4.55 4.22 -13.59
N ALA A 51 3.42 3.82 -13.00
CA ALA A 51 3.02 4.30 -11.68
C ALA A 51 4.04 3.92 -10.59
N VAL A 52 4.49 2.67 -10.58
CA VAL A 52 5.53 2.19 -9.63
C VAL A 52 6.84 2.95 -9.83
N THR A 53 7.22 3.23 -11.08
CA THR A 53 8.46 3.97 -11.39
C THR A 53 8.39 5.41 -10.88
N VAL A 54 7.27 6.10 -11.10
CA VAL A 54 7.08 7.48 -10.62
C VAL A 54 7.06 7.54 -9.10
N ILE A 55 6.32 6.63 -8.44
CA ILE A 55 6.25 6.58 -6.97
C ILE A 55 7.63 6.23 -6.38
N GLY A 56 8.29 5.21 -6.92
CA GLY A 56 9.64 4.81 -6.50
C GLY A 56 10.65 5.95 -6.68
N GLY A 57 10.58 6.66 -7.81
CA GLY A 57 11.39 7.84 -8.09
C GLY A 57 11.15 8.98 -7.10
N LEU A 58 9.89 9.29 -6.77
CA LEU A 58 9.55 10.33 -5.79
C LEU A 58 10.04 9.97 -4.38
N VAL A 59 9.88 8.71 -3.97
CA VAL A 59 10.38 8.23 -2.67
C VAL A 59 11.90 8.31 -2.62
N LEU A 60 12.60 7.85 -3.66
CA LEU A 60 14.05 7.97 -3.77
C LEU A 60 14.51 9.42 -3.74
N PHE A 61 13.86 10.29 -4.50
CA PHE A 61 14.16 11.72 -4.53
C PHE A 61 13.98 12.37 -3.15
N TYR A 62 12.89 12.04 -2.44
CA TYR A 62 12.66 12.50 -1.08
C TYR A 62 13.77 12.05 -0.11
N PHE A 63 14.27 10.82 -0.24
CA PHE A 63 15.39 10.34 0.57
C PHE A 63 16.75 10.93 0.17
N GLN A 64 16.90 11.34 -1.10
CA GLN A 64 18.14 11.93 -1.63
C GLN A 64 18.25 13.43 -1.39
N ASN A 65 17.13 14.17 -1.39
CA ASN A 65 17.09 15.61 -1.11
C ASN A 65 17.19 15.91 0.38
N LYS A 66 18.36 15.59 0.95
CA LYS A 66 18.72 15.98 2.29
C LYS A 66 19.40 17.34 2.26
N GLU A 67 18.70 18.38 2.70
CA GLU A 67 19.26 19.73 2.77
C GLU A 67 19.81 20.01 4.18
N PRO A 68 21.04 20.56 4.30
CA PRO A 68 21.54 21.05 5.57
C PRO A 68 20.79 22.34 5.94
N LYS A 69 20.30 22.43 7.19
CA LYS A 69 19.55 23.58 7.67
C LYS A 69 20.13 24.04 8.99
N LEU A 70 20.75 25.21 8.96
CA LEU A 70 21.47 25.75 10.10
C LEU A 70 20.61 26.83 10.77
N THR A 71 20.41 26.71 12.08
CA THR A 71 19.57 27.63 12.86
C THR A 71 20.31 28.12 14.09
N TYR A 72 19.97 29.32 14.56
CA TYR A 72 20.40 29.78 15.87
C TYR A 72 19.26 30.35 16.70
N THR A 73 19.35 30.16 18.01
CA THR A 73 18.54 30.86 19.01
C THR A 73 19.46 31.73 19.87
N SER A 74 18.93 32.86 20.33
CA SER A 74 19.65 33.75 21.24
C SER A 74 18.75 34.08 22.42
N GLU A 75 19.26 33.85 23.63
CA GLU A 75 18.57 34.14 24.86
C GLU A 75 19.45 35.05 25.72
N LYS A 76 18.86 36.15 26.18
CA LYS A 76 19.49 37.07 27.12
C LYS A 76 19.10 36.66 28.54
N ILE A 77 20.09 36.36 29.37
CA ILE A 77 19.89 36.09 30.79
C ILE A 77 19.80 37.43 31.53
N ILE A 78 18.97 37.47 32.58
CA ILE A 78 18.68 38.66 33.38
C ILE A 78 19.98 39.40 33.73
N PRO A 79 20.11 40.70 33.41
CA PRO A 79 21.32 41.46 33.68
C PRO A 79 21.53 41.64 35.20
N PHE A 80 22.78 41.59 35.61
CA PHE A 80 23.24 41.90 36.96
C PHE A 80 23.83 43.31 36.99
N GLU A 81 23.26 44.19 37.79
CA GLU A 81 23.73 45.58 37.91
C GLU A 81 24.65 45.73 39.13
N SER A 82 25.91 46.10 38.89
CA SER A 82 26.86 46.51 39.94
C SER A 82 26.94 48.05 40.02
N GLN A 83 27.61 48.57 41.05
CA GLN A 83 27.81 50.03 41.22
C GLN A 83 28.61 50.68 40.09
N THR A 84 29.46 49.91 39.38
CA THR A 84 30.38 50.43 38.35
C THR A 84 30.07 49.94 36.94
N GLU A 85 29.50 48.75 36.79
CA GLU A 85 29.27 48.10 35.50
C GLU A 85 28.01 47.22 35.55
N LYS A 86 27.31 47.13 34.42
CA LYS A 86 26.26 46.14 34.23
C LYS A 86 26.85 44.91 33.56
N LEU A 87 26.48 43.72 34.03
CA LEU A 87 26.90 42.43 33.49
C LEU A 87 25.67 41.68 32.94
N THR A 88 25.83 40.95 31.84
CA THR A 88 24.79 40.06 31.34
C THR A 88 25.44 38.85 30.67
N ILE A 89 24.69 37.75 30.61
CA ILE A 89 25.11 36.56 29.91
C ILE A 89 24.17 36.36 28.72
N TYR A 90 24.76 36.30 27.52
CA TYR A 90 24.06 35.88 26.31
C TYR A 90 24.32 34.40 26.09
N GLN A 91 23.25 33.66 25.79
CA GLN A 91 23.33 32.26 25.41
C GLN A 91 22.86 32.11 23.98
N ILE A 92 23.76 31.69 23.11
CA ILE A 92 23.48 31.43 21.70
C ILE A 92 23.58 29.94 21.48
N VAL A 93 22.53 29.33 20.94
CA VAL A 93 22.55 27.92 20.56
C VAL A 93 22.53 27.85 19.04
N ILE A 94 23.54 27.21 18.47
CA ILE A 94 23.67 26.94 17.05
C ILE A 94 23.33 25.46 16.85
N GLU A 95 22.44 25.15 15.92
CA GLU A 95 21.97 23.79 15.69
C GLU A 95 21.84 23.51 14.19
N ASN A 96 22.24 22.32 13.76
CA ASN A 96 21.90 21.80 12.44
C ASN A 96 20.61 20.99 12.50
N LYS A 97 19.48 21.61 12.12
CA LYS A 97 18.17 20.96 11.99
C LYS A 97 17.96 20.25 10.66
N GLY A 98 18.92 20.36 9.75
CA GLY A 98 18.88 19.69 8.46
C GLY A 98 19.05 18.18 8.59
N SER A 99 18.89 17.49 7.46
CA SER A 99 19.11 16.06 7.34
C SER A 99 20.49 15.71 6.75
N SER A 100 21.29 16.74 6.42
CA SER A 100 22.66 16.63 5.91
C SER A 100 23.66 17.41 6.79
N VAL A 101 24.94 17.07 6.69
CA VAL A 101 26.03 17.72 7.43
C VAL A 101 26.23 19.16 6.92
N ALA A 102 26.41 20.11 7.83
CA ALA A 102 26.79 21.48 7.49
C ALA A 102 28.32 21.61 7.60
N GLU A 103 28.99 21.89 6.49
CA GLU A 103 30.45 22.06 6.40
C GLU A 103 30.86 23.54 6.50
N ASP A 104 32.05 23.80 7.04
CA ASP A 104 32.67 25.14 7.13
C ASP A 104 31.76 26.18 7.77
N VAL A 105 31.21 25.85 8.94
CA VAL A 105 30.30 26.73 9.66
C VAL A 105 31.11 27.88 10.29
N SER A 106 30.73 29.12 10.00
CA SER A 106 31.27 30.33 10.60
C SER A 106 30.14 31.09 11.28
N CYS A 107 30.33 31.36 12.57
CA CYS A 107 29.43 32.16 13.38
C CYS A 107 30.17 33.39 13.89
N LYS A 108 29.65 34.57 13.56
CA LYS A 108 30.13 35.83 14.09
C LYS A 108 29.08 36.44 15.00
N VAL A 109 29.47 36.75 16.22
CA VAL A 109 28.59 37.33 17.23
C VAL A 109 29.14 38.69 17.61
N SER A 110 28.36 39.74 17.41
CA SER A 110 28.69 41.11 17.80
C SER A 110 27.70 41.63 18.84
N ILE A 111 28.21 42.22 19.92
CA ILE A 111 27.40 42.71 21.04
C ILE A 111 27.66 44.20 21.25
N GLU A 112 27.36 45.04 20.27
CA GLU A 112 27.54 46.49 20.40
C GLU A 112 26.37 47.11 21.19
N PRO A 113 26.61 48.07 22.11
CA PRO A 113 27.88 48.70 22.48
C PRO A 113 28.62 48.04 23.67
N ALA A 114 28.29 46.80 24.02
CA ALA A 114 28.89 46.09 25.17
C ALA A 114 30.27 45.48 24.83
N LEU A 115 31.12 45.32 25.84
CA LEU A 115 32.41 44.65 25.73
C LEU A 115 32.29 43.20 26.19
N ILE A 116 32.91 42.28 25.45
CA ILE A 116 32.92 40.86 25.80
C ILE A 116 34.07 40.63 26.79
N LYS A 117 33.74 40.21 28.02
CA LYS A 117 34.73 39.88 29.05
C LYS A 117 35.24 38.45 28.90
N GLU A 118 34.31 37.51 28.73
CA GLU A 118 34.60 36.09 28.67
C GLU A 118 33.57 35.41 27.77
N TYR A 119 33.97 34.31 27.14
CA TYR A 119 33.04 33.44 26.45
C TYR A 119 33.43 31.98 26.70
N ARG A 120 32.43 31.11 26.66
CA ARG A 120 32.60 29.66 26.75
C ARG A 120 31.78 29.00 25.66
N VAL A 121 32.43 28.11 24.92
CA VAL A 121 31.78 27.26 23.92
C VAL A 121 31.63 25.87 24.53
N ASN A 122 30.38 25.43 24.69
CA ASN A 122 30.02 24.10 25.16
C ASN A 122 29.43 23.30 24.01
N TYR A 123 29.78 22.03 23.95
CA TYR A 123 29.32 21.10 22.92
C TYR A 123 28.94 19.77 23.58
N GLU A 124 27.85 19.17 23.11
CA GLU A 124 27.39 17.86 23.59
C GLU A 124 28.26 16.73 23.02
N THR A 125 28.76 16.91 21.79
CA THR A 125 29.68 16.01 21.11
C THR A 125 31.02 16.70 20.85
N PRO A 126 32.17 16.00 20.84
CA PRO A 126 33.45 16.62 20.54
C PRO A 126 33.47 17.17 19.11
N ILE A 127 33.52 18.51 18.98
CA ILE A 127 33.53 19.21 17.70
C ILE A 127 34.83 20.01 17.58
N ALA A 128 35.50 19.95 16.43
CA ALA A 128 36.69 20.75 16.16
C ALA A 128 36.29 22.21 15.92
N THR A 129 36.69 23.10 16.84
CA THR A 129 36.39 24.53 16.78
C THR A 129 37.67 25.36 16.79
N THR A 130 37.65 26.49 16.09
CA THR A 130 38.67 27.55 16.19
C THR A 130 37.96 28.86 16.43
N ASP A 131 38.37 29.56 17.48
CA ASP A 131 37.73 30.76 17.98
C ASP A 131 38.72 31.93 18.06
N SER A 132 38.22 33.13 17.84
CA SER A 132 38.98 34.36 18.02
C SER A 132 38.10 35.45 18.61
N LEU A 133 38.67 36.22 19.53
CA LEU A 133 37.99 37.30 20.25
C LEU A 133 38.55 38.65 19.82
N LEU A 134 37.67 39.53 19.34
CA LEU A 134 37.99 40.89 18.92
C LEU A 134 37.11 41.89 19.69
N LYS A 135 37.43 42.14 20.97
CA LYS A 135 36.78 43.08 21.92
C LYS A 135 35.24 42.99 22.04
N GLN A 136 34.51 43.29 20.98
CA GLN A 136 33.04 43.32 20.88
C GLN A 136 32.49 42.24 19.93
N GLU A 137 33.37 41.52 19.23
CA GLU A 137 33.04 40.46 18.28
C GLU A 137 33.75 39.14 18.65
N ILE A 138 33.04 38.03 18.49
CA ILE A 138 33.60 36.67 18.53
C ILE A 138 33.40 36.05 17.15
N ASP A 139 34.45 35.48 16.57
CA ASP A 139 34.39 34.66 15.35
C ASP A 139 34.67 33.20 15.73
N ILE A 140 33.68 32.34 15.54
CA ILE A 140 33.71 30.91 15.83
C ILE A 140 33.64 30.16 14.51
N LYS A 141 34.67 29.36 14.22
CA LYS A 141 34.75 28.48 13.06
C LYS A 141 34.62 27.04 13.51
N ILE A 142 33.77 26.29 12.82
CA ILE A 142 33.46 24.89 13.09
C ILE A 142 33.60 24.14 11.78
N ASN A 143 34.41 23.07 11.76
CA ASN A 143 34.69 22.33 10.52
C ASN A 143 33.42 21.67 9.95
N SER A 144 32.65 21.03 10.82
CA SER A 144 31.42 20.34 10.44
C SER A 144 30.46 20.25 11.61
N LEU A 145 29.16 20.38 11.34
CA LEU A 145 28.08 20.16 12.29
C LEU A 145 27.10 19.11 11.74
N ASN A 146 27.02 17.94 12.37
CA ASN A 146 26.16 16.86 11.93
C ASN A 146 24.67 17.16 12.19
N PRO A 147 23.74 16.48 11.50
CA PRO A 147 22.32 16.58 11.82
C PRO A 147 22.03 16.37 13.31
N LYS A 148 21.26 17.29 13.90
CA LYS A 148 20.87 17.33 15.32
C LYS A 148 22.00 17.63 16.32
N GLU A 149 23.21 17.90 15.86
CA GLU A 149 24.25 18.43 16.74
C GLU A 149 23.97 19.91 17.03
N ASN A 150 24.27 20.29 18.26
CA ASN A 150 24.16 21.66 18.72
C ASN A 150 25.45 22.12 19.41
N LEU A 151 25.67 23.42 19.37
CA LEU A 151 26.78 24.10 20.01
C LEU A 151 26.25 25.31 20.76
N ARG A 152 26.61 25.43 22.03
CA ARG A 152 26.15 26.49 22.92
C ARG A 152 27.28 27.45 23.21
N VAL A 153 27.10 28.71 22.86
CA VAL A 153 28.02 29.80 23.14
C VAL A 153 27.44 30.63 24.27
N SER A 154 28.12 30.65 25.40
CA SER A 154 27.81 31.50 26.55
C SER A 154 28.77 32.69 26.56
N ILE A 155 28.25 33.90 26.50
CA ILE A 155 29.06 35.12 26.39
C ILE A 155 28.75 36.01 27.59
N LEU A 156 29.77 36.33 28.39
CA LEU A 156 29.71 37.30 29.46
C LEU A 156 30.07 38.68 28.92
N ALA A 157 29.10 39.59 28.88
CA ALA A 157 29.27 40.95 28.39
C ALA A 157 29.17 41.97 29.53
N THR A 158 29.94 43.05 29.43
CA THR A 158 29.89 44.22 30.32
C THR A 158 29.53 45.48 29.54
N THR A 159 28.78 46.39 30.16
CA THR A 159 28.57 47.73 29.62
C THR A 159 28.33 48.73 30.75
N ILE A 160 28.68 49.99 30.49
CA ILE A 160 28.25 51.14 31.32
C ILE A 160 26.88 51.68 30.89
N ASN A 161 26.43 51.31 29.69
CA ASN A 161 25.20 51.80 29.07
C ASN A 161 24.07 50.75 29.19
N THR A 162 23.12 50.75 28.25
CA THR A 162 22.12 49.72 28.10
C THR A 162 22.66 48.55 27.28
N PHE A 163 22.29 47.33 27.66
CA PHE A 163 22.56 46.13 26.87
C PHE A 163 21.59 46.04 25.70
N PRO A 164 22.03 45.63 24.49
CA PRO A 164 21.10 45.28 23.43
C PRO A 164 20.17 44.15 23.90
N GLU A 165 18.94 44.13 23.39
CA GLU A 165 17.99 43.05 23.68
C GLU A 165 18.53 41.71 23.16
N GLU A 166 19.15 41.74 21.98
CA GLU A 166 19.71 40.58 21.32
C GLU A 166 21.09 40.91 20.68
N PRO A 167 22.04 39.96 20.68
CA PRO A 167 23.28 40.09 19.96
C PRO A 167 23.07 39.94 18.45
N ILE A 168 23.94 40.60 17.66
CA ILE A 168 23.92 40.46 16.21
C ILE A 168 24.69 39.19 15.86
N VAL A 169 23.97 38.18 15.37
CA VAL A 169 24.55 36.88 14.98
C VAL A 169 24.53 36.72 13.47
N LYS A 170 25.71 36.56 12.86
CA LYS A 170 25.88 36.19 11.46
C LYS A 170 26.35 34.75 11.40
N LEU A 171 25.47 33.87 10.95
CA LEU A 171 25.73 32.44 10.87
C LEU A 171 25.72 32.01 9.39
N ARG A 172 26.77 31.34 8.95
CA ARG A 172 26.92 30.86 7.57
C ARG A 172 27.62 29.52 7.55
N ALA A 173 27.30 28.70 6.56
CA ALA A 173 28.08 27.51 6.23
C ALA A 173 28.26 27.44 4.70
N LYS A 174 28.96 26.42 4.21
CA LYS A 174 29.15 26.21 2.78
C LYS A 174 27.81 26.00 2.07
N GLY A 175 27.42 26.97 1.25
CA GLY A 175 26.20 26.93 0.44
C GLY A 175 24.89 27.26 1.17
N ILE A 176 24.92 27.56 2.47
CA ILE A 176 23.72 27.89 3.26
C ILE A 176 23.95 29.08 4.20
N ASN A 177 22.90 29.87 4.44
CA ASN A 177 22.88 30.91 5.46
C ASN A 177 22.09 30.42 6.68
N GLY A 178 22.54 30.76 7.88
CA GLY A 178 21.86 30.41 9.10
C GLY A 178 20.62 31.27 9.32
N GLU A 179 19.54 30.64 9.77
CA GLU A 179 18.27 31.31 10.08
C GLU A 179 18.12 31.52 11.59
N LYS A 180 17.64 32.70 12.01
CA LYS A 180 17.25 32.92 13.39
C LYS A 180 15.97 32.14 13.67
N GLN A 181 15.98 31.33 14.71
CA GLN A 181 14.77 30.72 15.24
C GLN A 181 14.30 31.54 16.46
N GLU A 182 13.07 32.03 16.40
CA GLU A 182 12.44 32.65 17.58
C GLU A 182 12.32 31.60 18.69
N SER A 183 12.74 31.96 19.90
CA SER A 183 12.60 31.15 21.11
C SER A 183 11.12 31.05 21.52
N LYS A 184 10.31 30.38 20.72
CA LYS A 184 9.00 29.89 21.17
C LYS A 184 9.28 28.74 22.13
N LYS A 185 8.78 28.84 23.37
CA LYS A 185 8.64 27.71 24.29
C LYS A 185 8.26 26.47 23.48
N LEU A 186 9.03 25.39 23.66
CA LEU A 186 8.85 24.08 23.05
C LEU A 186 7.36 23.66 23.08
N GLU A 187 6.61 24.03 22.06
CA GLU A 187 5.45 23.25 21.63
C GLU A 187 5.98 22.26 20.60
N GLU A 188 5.84 20.97 20.92
CA GLU A 188 6.17 19.83 20.08
C GLU A 188 5.48 19.93 18.72
N LYS A 189 6.09 20.65 17.79
CA LYS A 189 5.67 20.71 16.39
C LYS A 189 6.43 19.66 15.59
N LYS A 190 6.34 18.39 16.00
CA LYS A 190 6.95 17.25 15.29
C LYS A 190 5.97 16.47 14.43
N ASP A 191 4.69 16.80 14.48
CA ASP A 191 3.65 16.01 13.81
C ASP A 191 3.16 16.56 12.46
N SER A 192 3.53 17.77 12.04
CA SER A 192 2.94 18.33 10.80
C SER A 192 3.44 17.67 9.52
N ASP A 193 4.70 17.25 9.46
CA ASP A 193 5.26 16.65 8.25
C ASP A 193 4.95 15.15 8.15
N LEU A 194 4.86 14.45 9.29
CA LEU A 194 4.35 13.08 9.36
C LEU A 194 2.85 13.00 9.08
N LEU A 195 2.05 13.94 9.59
CA LEU A 195 0.61 14.03 9.25
C LEU A 195 0.38 14.34 7.77
N ARG A 196 1.21 15.18 7.14
CA ARG A 196 1.13 15.46 5.70
C ARG A 196 1.50 14.23 4.86
N LEU A 197 2.52 13.46 5.28
CA LEU A 197 2.86 12.17 4.68
C LEU A 197 1.76 11.12 4.89
N LEU A 198 1.16 11.04 6.08
CA LEU A 198 0.02 10.19 6.39
C LEU A 198 -1.23 10.57 5.59
N GLN A 199 -1.50 11.86 5.38
CA GLN A 199 -2.62 12.33 4.56
C GLN A 199 -2.41 11.98 3.07
N LEU A 200 -1.19 12.09 2.56
CA LEU A 200 -0.84 11.62 1.21
C LEU A 200 -0.93 10.10 1.08
N LEU A 201 -0.53 9.33 2.09
CA LEU A 201 -0.70 7.87 2.16
C LEU A 201 -2.17 7.44 2.30
N VAL A 202 -2.99 8.22 3.02
CA VAL A 202 -4.44 7.99 3.15
C VAL A 202 -5.17 8.32 1.86
N LEU A 203 -4.77 9.38 1.14
CA LEU A 203 -5.31 9.69 -0.19
C LEU A 203 -4.86 8.67 -1.25
N ALA A 204 -3.59 8.25 -1.22
CA ALA A 204 -3.09 7.18 -2.08
C ALA A 204 -3.73 5.83 -1.78
N SER A 205 -4.03 5.52 -0.52
CA SER A 205 -4.74 4.30 -0.13
C SER A 205 -6.26 4.40 -0.33
N ALA A 206 -6.86 5.60 -0.32
CA ALA A 206 -8.25 5.84 -0.72
C ALA A 206 -8.41 5.73 -2.25
N MET A 207 -7.46 6.24 -3.03
CA MET A 207 -7.41 6.02 -4.48
C MET A 207 -7.08 4.58 -4.82
N ALA A 208 -6.15 3.93 -4.12
CA ALA A 208 -5.86 2.52 -4.29
C ALA A 208 -7.04 1.65 -3.85
N SER A 209 -7.77 1.95 -2.78
CA SER A 209 -8.93 1.15 -2.33
C SER A 209 -10.15 1.39 -3.20
N THR A 210 -10.41 2.60 -3.72
CA THR A 210 -11.46 2.83 -4.71
C THR A 210 -11.10 2.18 -6.06
N LEU A 211 -9.85 2.26 -6.50
CA LEU A 211 -9.37 1.55 -7.68
C LEU A 211 -9.36 0.03 -7.46
N THR A 212 -9.04 -0.47 -6.26
CA THR A 212 -9.09 -1.90 -5.90
C THR A 212 -10.52 -2.38 -5.71
N LEU A 213 -11.48 -1.51 -5.36
CA LEU A 213 -12.91 -1.85 -5.33
C LEU A 213 -13.52 -1.83 -6.74
N ILE A 214 -13.06 -0.93 -7.62
CA ILE A 214 -13.46 -0.92 -9.04
C ILE A 214 -12.81 -2.10 -9.78
N ILE A 215 -11.52 -2.38 -9.52
CA ILE A 215 -10.80 -3.55 -10.02
C ILE A 215 -11.37 -4.82 -9.39
N ARG A 216 -11.63 -4.93 -8.07
CA ARG A 216 -12.33 -6.10 -7.51
C ARG A 216 -13.75 -6.22 -8.05
N ARG A 217 -14.51 -5.15 -8.28
CA ARG A 217 -15.82 -5.27 -8.94
C ARG A 217 -15.72 -5.67 -10.42
N ARG A 218 -14.59 -5.43 -11.07
CA ARG A 218 -14.35 -5.78 -12.49
C ARG A 218 -13.54 -7.07 -12.69
N PHE A 219 -12.84 -7.55 -11.65
CA PHE A 219 -11.96 -8.73 -11.65
C PHE A 219 -12.38 -9.81 -10.62
N SER A 220 -13.30 -9.54 -9.68
CA SER A 220 -13.94 -10.60 -8.86
C SER A 220 -15.03 -11.36 -9.63
N ASP A 221 -15.30 -10.97 -10.88
CA ASP A 221 -16.02 -11.78 -11.87
C ASP A 221 -15.07 -12.43 -12.90
N GLY A 222 -13.76 -12.28 -12.75
CA GLY A 222 -12.77 -12.92 -13.61
C GLY A 222 -12.31 -14.27 -13.04
N ASN A 223 -13.19 -15.27 -13.11
CA ASN A 223 -12.94 -16.73 -13.07
C ASN A 223 -14.14 -17.54 -12.50
N LYS A 224 -15.33 -16.95 -12.36
CA LYS A 224 -16.51 -17.78 -12.06
C LYS A 224 -16.85 -18.60 -13.30
N HIS A 225 -16.88 -19.91 -13.15
CA HIS A 225 -17.12 -20.81 -14.27
C HIS A 225 -18.54 -20.65 -14.79
N LYS A 226 -18.66 -20.39 -16.11
CA LYS A 226 -19.93 -20.35 -16.87
C LYS A 226 -20.20 -21.66 -17.60
N ASP A 227 -19.50 -22.72 -17.21
CA ASP A 227 -19.67 -24.04 -17.78
C ASP A 227 -21.06 -24.58 -17.46
N ASN A 228 -21.41 -25.70 -18.10
CA ASN A 228 -22.67 -26.38 -17.84
C ASN A 228 -22.83 -26.64 -16.32
N GLN A 229 -23.96 -26.22 -15.74
CA GLN A 229 -24.19 -26.32 -14.29
C GLN A 229 -24.06 -27.78 -13.80
N ASN A 230 -24.44 -28.75 -14.62
CA ASN A 230 -24.29 -30.17 -14.32
C ASN A 230 -22.81 -30.55 -14.13
N GLN A 231 -21.92 -30.05 -15.00
CA GLN A 231 -20.49 -30.34 -14.92
C GLN A 231 -19.86 -29.68 -13.69
N VAL A 232 -20.26 -28.44 -13.37
CA VAL A 232 -19.77 -27.72 -12.19
C VAL A 232 -20.16 -28.46 -10.91
N ILE A 233 -21.43 -28.86 -10.79
CA ILE A 233 -21.89 -29.59 -9.60
C ILE A 233 -21.23 -30.98 -9.55
N ALA A 234 -21.15 -31.70 -10.67
CA ALA A 234 -20.49 -33.01 -10.73
C ALA A 234 -19.03 -32.93 -10.27
N TYR A 235 -18.29 -31.91 -10.72
CA TYR A 235 -16.90 -31.67 -10.32
C TYR A 235 -16.77 -31.47 -8.80
N LEU A 236 -17.59 -30.60 -8.21
CA LEU A 236 -17.55 -30.32 -6.77
C LEU A 236 -18.00 -31.53 -5.94
N CYS A 237 -19.03 -32.27 -6.38
CA CYS A 237 -19.42 -33.54 -5.75
C CYS A 237 -18.27 -34.57 -5.80
N GLY A 238 -17.51 -34.61 -6.89
CA GLY A 238 -16.34 -35.49 -7.03
C GLY A 238 -15.23 -35.17 -6.04
N ILE A 239 -14.90 -33.89 -5.85
CA ILE A 239 -13.88 -33.44 -4.88
C ILE A 239 -14.26 -33.85 -3.45
N HIS A 240 -15.53 -33.69 -3.09
CA HIS A 240 -16.03 -33.99 -1.74
C HIS A 240 -16.42 -35.46 -1.53
N GLY A 241 -16.16 -36.32 -2.51
CA GLY A 241 -16.40 -37.75 -2.41
C GLY A 241 -17.88 -38.13 -2.30
N LEU A 242 -18.73 -37.45 -3.07
CA LEU A 242 -20.13 -37.80 -3.35
C LEU A 242 -20.23 -38.42 -4.76
N SER A 243 -19.50 -39.51 -5.00
CA SER A 243 -19.32 -40.12 -6.33
C SER A 243 -20.63 -40.52 -7.01
N GLU A 244 -21.61 -41.01 -6.25
CA GLU A 244 -22.95 -41.35 -6.74
C GLU A 244 -23.69 -40.16 -7.38
N GLU A 245 -23.41 -38.93 -6.92
CA GLU A 245 -24.00 -37.72 -7.49
C GLU A 245 -23.30 -37.31 -8.78
N VAL A 246 -22.00 -37.60 -8.91
CA VAL A 246 -21.21 -37.30 -10.11
C VAL A 246 -21.79 -38.04 -11.32
N ASP A 247 -21.99 -39.35 -11.21
CA ASP A 247 -22.53 -40.19 -12.29
C ASP A 247 -23.93 -39.73 -12.71
N ARG A 248 -24.75 -39.32 -11.74
CA ARG A 248 -26.07 -38.76 -12.00
C ARG A 248 -25.96 -37.46 -12.80
N PHE A 249 -25.15 -36.51 -12.38
CA PHE A 249 -25.04 -35.21 -13.06
C PHE A 249 -24.48 -35.33 -14.48
N LEU A 250 -23.52 -36.23 -14.69
CA LEU A 250 -22.94 -36.47 -16.02
C LEU A 250 -23.88 -37.22 -16.97
N SER A 251 -24.88 -37.95 -16.46
CA SER A 251 -25.86 -38.69 -17.27
C SER A 251 -27.14 -37.89 -17.59
N LEU A 252 -27.33 -36.70 -17.01
CA LEU A 252 -28.50 -35.87 -17.28
C LEU A 252 -28.44 -35.25 -18.68
N SER A 253 -29.47 -35.48 -19.48
CA SER A 253 -29.60 -34.94 -20.84
C SER A 253 -30.03 -33.46 -20.89
N LYS A 254 -30.46 -32.91 -19.76
CA LYS A 254 -30.90 -31.52 -19.62
C LYS A 254 -30.12 -30.82 -18.53
N ASP A 255 -29.88 -29.52 -18.74
CA ASP A 255 -29.25 -28.66 -17.76
C ASP A 255 -30.14 -28.52 -16.53
N THR A 256 -29.53 -28.68 -15.36
CA THR A 256 -30.17 -28.42 -14.08
C THR A 256 -29.97 -26.98 -13.66
N SER A 257 -30.65 -26.59 -12.58
CA SER A 257 -30.47 -25.28 -11.98
C SER A 257 -29.83 -25.42 -10.59
N TYR A 258 -28.83 -24.61 -10.29
CA TYR A 258 -28.10 -24.65 -9.02
C TYR A 258 -29.04 -24.65 -7.81
N TRP A 259 -30.07 -23.80 -7.81
CA TRP A 259 -31.00 -23.72 -6.68
C TRP A 259 -31.78 -25.02 -6.46
N ALA A 260 -32.26 -25.67 -7.53
CA ALA A 260 -33.02 -26.91 -7.43
C ALA A 260 -32.13 -28.05 -6.94
N GLU A 261 -30.89 -28.08 -7.39
CA GLU A 261 -29.94 -29.14 -7.03
C GLU A 261 -29.39 -28.98 -5.62
N MET A 262 -29.18 -27.75 -5.14
CA MET A 262 -28.87 -27.50 -3.73
C MET A 262 -30.02 -27.95 -2.83
N ASP A 263 -31.28 -27.70 -3.20
CA ASP A 263 -32.46 -28.16 -2.44
C ASP A 263 -32.52 -29.70 -2.39
N ARG A 264 -32.23 -30.36 -3.52
CA ARG A 264 -32.21 -31.83 -3.61
C ARG A 264 -31.08 -32.44 -2.77
N LEU A 265 -29.85 -31.97 -2.95
CA LEU A 265 -28.68 -32.45 -2.21
C LEU A 265 -28.89 -32.30 -0.69
N THR A 266 -29.40 -31.15 -0.27
CA THR A 266 -29.76 -30.89 1.13
C THR A 266 -30.77 -31.90 1.67
N SER A 267 -31.82 -32.18 0.90
CA SER A 267 -32.86 -33.12 1.30
C SER A 267 -32.35 -34.56 1.40
N LEU A 268 -31.49 -34.98 0.47
CA LEU A 268 -30.85 -36.30 0.52
C LEU A 268 -29.88 -36.43 1.68
N ALA A 269 -29.09 -35.40 1.96
CA ALA A 269 -28.17 -35.38 3.09
C ALA A 269 -28.92 -35.54 4.43
N ILE A 270 -29.99 -34.76 4.63
CA ILE A 270 -30.84 -34.87 5.84
C ILE A 270 -31.52 -36.25 5.92
N ALA A 271 -32.07 -36.74 4.80
CA ALA A 271 -32.77 -38.03 4.76
C ALA A 271 -31.85 -39.23 5.02
N SER A 272 -30.56 -39.13 4.68
CA SER A 272 -29.57 -40.19 4.95
C SER A 272 -29.32 -40.40 6.45
N ASN A 273 -29.55 -39.37 7.27
CA ASN A 273 -29.19 -39.35 8.69
C ASN A 273 -27.70 -39.63 8.97
N GLU A 274 -26.83 -39.40 7.98
CA GLU A 274 -25.38 -39.57 8.10
C GLU A 274 -24.66 -38.23 8.24
N PHE A 275 -24.06 -37.98 9.41
CA PHE A 275 -23.32 -36.74 9.69
C PHE A 275 -22.24 -36.44 8.65
N VAL A 276 -21.51 -37.47 8.19
CA VAL A 276 -20.45 -37.31 7.19
C VAL A 276 -21.01 -36.83 5.85
N ARG A 277 -22.17 -37.35 5.42
CA ARG A 277 -22.81 -36.94 4.16
C ARG A 277 -23.35 -35.52 4.24
N VAL A 278 -23.88 -35.13 5.40
CA VAL A 278 -24.31 -33.75 5.68
C VAL A 278 -23.13 -32.79 5.56
N GLN A 279 -21.99 -33.10 6.20
CA GLN A 279 -20.81 -32.26 6.12
C GLN A 279 -20.29 -32.11 4.68
N LYS A 280 -20.14 -33.22 3.94
CA LYS A 280 -19.74 -33.18 2.52
C LYS A 280 -20.68 -32.32 1.68
N THR A 281 -21.97 -32.32 1.99
CA THR A 281 -22.96 -31.52 1.27
C THR A 281 -22.83 -30.02 1.61
N ILE A 282 -22.54 -29.68 2.87
CA ILE A 282 -22.19 -28.31 3.27
C ILE A 282 -20.97 -27.83 2.48
N ASP A 283 -19.93 -28.65 2.39
CA ASP A 283 -18.69 -28.32 1.70
C ASP A 283 -18.93 -28.10 0.19
N VAL A 284 -19.70 -28.98 -0.46
CA VAL A 284 -20.12 -28.83 -1.87
C VAL A 284 -20.88 -27.53 -2.10
N ILE A 285 -21.87 -27.21 -1.27
CA ILE A 285 -22.69 -26.00 -1.45
C ILE A 285 -21.83 -24.74 -1.21
N THR A 286 -20.93 -24.78 -0.23
CA THR A 286 -20.02 -23.68 0.08
C THR A 286 -19.10 -23.40 -1.11
N ASP A 287 -18.43 -24.43 -1.64
CA ASP A 287 -17.56 -24.28 -2.81
C ASP A 287 -18.35 -23.85 -4.04
N LEU A 288 -19.59 -24.31 -4.20
CA LEU A 288 -20.45 -23.90 -5.31
C LEU A 288 -20.76 -22.40 -5.25
N LEU A 289 -21.02 -21.84 -4.06
CA LEU A 289 -21.28 -20.41 -3.86
C LEU A 289 -20.06 -19.53 -4.17
N GLU A 290 -18.85 -20.07 -3.98
CA GLU A 290 -17.59 -19.39 -4.28
C GLU A 290 -17.17 -19.52 -5.75
N TYR A 291 -17.32 -20.71 -6.32
CA TYR A 291 -16.76 -21.10 -7.62
C TYR A 291 -17.68 -20.76 -8.81
N ALA A 292 -19.00 -20.93 -8.66
CA ALA A 292 -19.93 -20.87 -9.78
C ALA A 292 -20.48 -19.45 -10.03
N ASP A 293 -20.65 -19.08 -11.31
CA ASP A 293 -21.42 -17.89 -11.68
C ASP A 293 -22.91 -18.21 -11.61
N MET A 294 -23.59 -17.74 -10.56
CA MET A 294 -25.00 -18.04 -10.33
C MET A 294 -25.81 -16.81 -9.93
N ALA A 295 -27.10 -16.84 -10.24
CA ALA A 295 -28.06 -15.80 -9.88
C ALA A 295 -28.12 -15.57 -8.36
N GLN A 296 -28.40 -14.33 -7.94
CA GLN A 296 -28.52 -13.97 -6.52
C GLN A 296 -29.57 -14.81 -5.78
N SER A 297 -30.65 -15.19 -6.46
CA SER A 297 -31.67 -16.10 -5.91
C SER A 297 -31.11 -17.48 -5.59
N SER A 298 -30.25 -18.03 -6.45
CA SER A 298 -29.57 -19.31 -6.21
C SER A 298 -28.60 -19.21 -5.05
N LYS A 299 -27.83 -18.10 -4.94
CA LYS A 299 -26.95 -17.87 -3.79
C LYS A 299 -27.72 -17.80 -2.47
N GLY A 300 -28.83 -17.08 -2.46
CA GLY A 300 -29.71 -17.00 -1.30
C GLY A 300 -30.25 -18.37 -0.87
N ILE A 301 -30.64 -19.21 -1.84
CA ILE A 301 -31.08 -20.58 -1.58
C ILE A 301 -29.94 -21.46 -1.07
N GLY A 302 -28.72 -21.31 -1.60
CA GLY A 302 -27.53 -22.00 -1.09
C GLY A 302 -27.26 -21.70 0.38
N TYR A 303 -27.25 -20.43 0.77
CA TYR A 303 -27.10 -20.04 2.18
C TYR A 303 -28.24 -20.56 3.07
N TYR A 304 -29.48 -20.54 2.59
CA TYR A 304 -30.61 -21.15 3.31
C TYR A 304 -30.40 -22.65 3.53
N ASN A 305 -29.93 -23.37 2.50
CA ASN A 305 -29.69 -24.80 2.55
C ASN A 305 -28.52 -25.19 3.46
N ILE A 306 -27.41 -24.42 3.48
CA ILE A 306 -26.35 -24.59 4.48
C ILE A 306 -26.93 -24.37 5.88
N GLY A 307 -27.69 -23.30 6.10
CA GLY A 307 -28.33 -23.04 7.39
C GLY A 307 -29.21 -24.20 7.86
N ARG A 308 -29.96 -24.81 6.95
CA ARG A 308 -30.79 -25.99 7.21
C ARG A 308 -29.97 -27.23 7.59
N LEU A 309 -28.83 -27.46 6.92
CA LEU A 309 -27.90 -28.56 7.24
C LEU A 309 -27.23 -28.34 8.61
N GLU A 310 -26.76 -27.13 8.90
CA GLU A 310 -26.19 -26.77 10.20
C GLU A 310 -27.21 -26.91 11.34
N LYS A 311 -28.47 -26.53 11.09
CA LYS A 311 -29.57 -26.73 12.05
C LYS A 311 -29.80 -28.22 12.32
N PHE A 312 -29.75 -29.06 11.29
CA PHE A 312 -29.84 -30.52 11.44
C PHE A 312 -28.66 -31.08 12.26
N LEU A 313 -27.45 -30.53 12.11
CA LEU A 313 -26.28 -30.83 12.94
C LEU A 313 -26.34 -30.27 14.36
N LYS A 314 -27.43 -29.58 14.74
CA LYS A 314 -27.59 -28.86 16.02
C LYS A 314 -26.57 -27.73 16.23
N ASN A 315 -26.04 -27.17 15.13
CA ASN A 315 -25.15 -26.02 15.16
C ASN A 315 -25.92 -24.73 14.91
N ASP A 316 -26.68 -24.30 15.93
CA ASP A 316 -27.62 -23.18 15.82
C ASP A 316 -26.92 -21.86 15.42
N THR A 317 -25.72 -21.62 15.92
CA THR A 317 -24.95 -20.39 15.64
C THR A 317 -24.52 -20.31 14.17
N ALA A 318 -24.02 -21.40 13.59
CA ALA A 318 -23.67 -21.45 12.17
C ALA A 318 -24.92 -21.33 11.31
N SER A 319 -26.00 -22.04 11.69
CA SER A 319 -27.30 -21.93 11.01
C SER A 319 -27.78 -20.49 10.93
N GLU A 320 -27.84 -19.76 12.05
CA GLU A 320 -28.27 -18.36 12.06
C GLU A 320 -27.39 -17.44 11.22
N THR A 321 -26.08 -17.71 11.19
CA THR A 321 -25.11 -16.94 10.40
C THR A 321 -25.41 -17.03 8.91
N GLU A 322 -25.65 -18.24 8.41
CA GLU A 322 -25.97 -18.46 7.00
C GLU A 322 -27.38 -17.95 6.65
N LEU A 323 -28.36 -18.10 7.55
CA LEU A 323 -29.70 -17.53 7.34
C LEU A 323 -29.68 -16.01 7.22
N LYS A 324 -28.84 -15.30 7.98
CA LYS A 324 -28.65 -13.84 7.83
C LYS A 324 -28.04 -13.48 6.47
N LYS A 325 -27.16 -14.32 5.90
CA LYS A 325 -26.65 -14.12 4.53
C LYS A 325 -27.76 -14.35 3.50
N ALA A 326 -28.57 -15.40 3.68
CA ALA A 326 -29.73 -15.67 2.83
C ALA A 326 -30.76 -14.51 2.87
N GLU A 327 -31.02 -13.94 4.05
CA GLU A 327 -31.99 -12.86 4.25
C GLU A 327 -31.64 -11.61 3.45
N LYS A 328 -30.36 -11.29 3.34
CA LYS A 328 -29.88 -10.16 2.52
C LYS A 328 -30.14 -10.35 1.03
N LEU A 329 -30.17 -11.59 0.55
CA LEU A 329 -30.32 -11.91 -0.88
C LEU A 329 -31.76 -12.20 -1.29
N ILE A 330 -32.53 -12.88 -0.44
CA ILE A 330 -33.87 -13.40 -0.77
C ILE A 330 -34.89 -13.23 0.37
N PRO A 331 -35.08 -12.02 0.96
CA PRO A 331 -35.80 -11.84 2.22
C PRO A 331 -37.25 -12.38 2.20
N LYS A 332 -38.00 -12.11 1.12
CA LYS A 332 -39.40 -12.58 0.98
C LYS A 332 -39.47 -14.10 0.85
N LEU A 333 -38.58 -14.69 0.04
CA LEU A 333 -38.56 -16.14 -0.19
C LEU A 333 -38.07 -16.89 1.06
N LEU A 334 -37.06 -16.37 1.75
CA LEU A 334 -36.55 -16.92 3.00
C LEU A 334 -37.66 -17.00 4.05
N LYS A 335 -38.40 -15.91 4.26
CA LYS A 335 -39.52 -15.88 5.20
C LYS A 335 -40.56 -16.95 4.90
N THR A 336 -40.89 -17.16 3.62
CA THR A 336 -41.81 -18.22 3.20
C THR A 336 -41.23 -19.62 3.47
N ARG A 337 -39.96 -19.84 3.14
CA ARG A 337 -39.28 -21.13 3.36
C ARG A 337 -39.20 -21.49 4.84
N LEU A 338 -38.76 -20.57 5.69
CA LEU A 338 -38.70 -20.77 7.15
C LEU A 338 -40.07 -21.08 7.77
N LYS A 339 -41.14 -20.47 7.26
CA LYS A 339 -42.51 -20.79 7.72
C LYS A 339 -42.93 -22.22 7.39
N LEU A 340 -42.46 -22.76 6.27
CA LEU A 340 -42.85 -24.08 5.76
C LEU A 340 -41.96 -25.20 6.29
N ASP A 341 -40.68 -24.92 6.51
CA ASP A 341 -39.67 -25.92 6.87
C ASP A 341 -39.84 -26.41 8.32
N PRO A 342 -40.09 -27.71 8.56
CA PRO A 342 -40.30 -28.24 9.90
C PRO A 342 -39.05 -28.18 10.80
N LEU A 343 -37.84 -28.05 10.24
CA LEU A 343 -36.61 -27.95 11.04
C LEU A 343 -36.47 -26.63 11.80
N PHE A 344 -37.26 -25.61 11.42
CA PHE A 344 -37.24 -24.27 12.00
C PHE A 344 -38.53 -23.93 12.76
N LYS A 345 -39.39 -24.93 12.99
CA LYS A 345 -40.55 -24.85 13.88
C LYS A 345 -40.19 -25.47 15.22
#